data_AF-A0AAE9ACE2-F1
#
_entry.id   AF-A0AAE9ACE2-F1
#
_cell.length_a   1.000
_cell.length_b   1.000
_cell.length_c   1.000
_cell.angle_alpha   90.00
_cell.angle_beta   90.00
_cell.angle_gamma   90.00
#
_symmetry.space_group_name_H-M   'P 1'
#
loop_
_entity.id
_entity.type
_entity.pdbx_description
1 polymer ?
#
loop_
_entity_poly.entity_id
_entity_poly.type
_entity_poly.pdbx_seq_one_letter_code
_entity_poly.pdbx_strand_id
1 'polypeptide(L)'
;MDNEKALRFELECRRTGKCREIVADVQHSRMPRHMEQEACSLAAKSIMTYHLEHDIARHLKMAFDREYGPDWHCICGKHFGSFVTFEPDSFIYFRIGTIAFMLFKTSLQRLPIMEKHLENVKLTPKTILGRSRLMTPKSEDDEESTSASDVS
;
A
#
# COMPACT_ATOMS: atom_id res chain seq x y z
N MET A 1 -17.28 28.09 13.17
CA MET A 1 -18.11 27.43 12.14
C MET A 1 -18.15 25.97 12.55
N ASP A 2 -19.20 25.56 13.24
CA ASP A 2 -19.38 24.17 13.62
C ASP A 2 -19.48 23.33 12.36
N ASN A 3 -18.56 22.39 12.21
CA ASN A 3 -18.54 21.50 11.07
C ASN A 3 -19.65 20.46 11.25
N GLU A 4 -20.78 20.66 10.56
CA GLU A 4 -22.01 19.87 10.69
C GLU A 4 -21.81 18.36 10.39
N LYS A 5 -20.67 17.98 9.79
CA LYS A 5 -20.33 16.60 9.43
C LYS A 5 -19.19 15.99 10.26
N ALA A 6 -18.89 16.56 11.42
CA ALA A 6 -17.92 15.97 12.34
C ALA A 6 -18.53 14.78 13.12
N LEU A 7 -17.89 13.61 13.04
CA LEU A 7 -18.19 12.46 13.90
C LEU A 7 -17.21 12.41 15.07
N ARG A 8 -17.73 12.37 16.29
CA ARG A 8 -16.94 12.34 17.52
C ARG A 8 -16.93 10.94 18.09
N PHE A 9 -15.76 10.46 18.47
CA PHE A 9 -15.54 9.17 19.07
C PHE A 9 -14.69 9.34 20.33
N GLU A 10 -15.05 8.66 21.40
CA GLU A 10 -14.18 8.51 22.55
C GLU A 10 -13.44 7.18 22.44
N LEU A 11 -12.11 7.22 22.47
CA LEU A 11 -11.30 6.03 22.50
C LEU A 11 -10.50 5.94 23.80
N GLU A 12 -10.55 4.78 24.43
CA GLU A 12 -9.77 4.47 25.61
C GLU A 12 -8.59 3.56 25.27
N CYS A 13 -7.39 3.97 25.67
CA CYS A 13 -6.21 3.12 25.56
C CYS A 13 -6.19 2.09 26.69
N ARG A 14 -6.49 0.81 26.39
CA ARG A 14 -6.48 -0.29 27.38
C ARG A 14 -5.20 -0.41 28.20
N ARG A 15 -4.04 -0.02 27.66
CA ARG A 15 -2.74 -0.08 28.36
C ARG A 15 -2.57 1.03 29.40
N THR A 16 -3.21 2.19 29.20
CA THR A 16 -2.97 3.39 30.04
C THR A 16 -4.21 3.94 30.71
N GLY A 17 -5.41 3.42 30.38
CA GLY A 17 -6.71 3.95 30.82
C GLY A 17 -7.01 5.36 30.31
N LYS A 18 -6.16 5.93 29.44
CA LYS A 18 -6.34 7.29 28.94
C LYS A 18 -7.41 7.32 27.86
N CYS A 19 -8.48 8.05 28.13
CA CYS A 19 -9.48 8.44 27.13
C CYS A 19 -8.96 9.59 26.26
N ARG A 20 -9.18 9.50 24.95
CA ARG A 20 -8.95 10.57 24.00
C ARG A 20 -10.20 10.74 23.16
N GLU A 21 -10.70 11.97 23.11
CA GLU A 21 -11.68 12.35 22.11
C GLU A 21 -10.98 12.40 20.74
N ILE A 22 -11.54 11.71 19.77
CA ILE A 22 -11.11 11.72 18.39
C ILE A 22 -12.26 12.25 17.54
N VAL A 23 -11.97 13.28 16.77
CA VAL A 23 -12.91 13.88 15.84
C VAL A 23 -12.52 13.47 14.42
N ALA A 24 -13.45 12.82 13.74
CA ALA A 24 -13.38 12.58 12.30
C ALA A 24 -14.15 13.68 11.57
N ASP A 25 -13.43 14.49 10.81
CA ASP A 25 -13.97 15.53 9.94
C ASP A 25 -14.29 14.93 8.57
N VAL A 26 -15.57 14.59 8.35
CA VAL A 26 -16.06 14.03 7.09
C VAL A 26 -16.30 15.16 6.09
N GLN A 27 -15.47 15.20 5.05
CA GLN A 27 -15.52 16.25 4.04
C GLN A 27 -16.40 15.83 2.86
N HIS A 28 -16.23 14.61 2.38
CA HIS A 28 -17.03 14.07 1.29
C HIS A 28 -17.42 12.64 1.61
N SER A 29 -18.69 12.30 1.42
CA SER A 29 -19.19 10.95 1.62
C SER A 29 -20.35 10.71 0.67
N ARG A 30 -20.37 9.53 0.08
CA ARG A 30 -21.53 8.94 -0.60
C ARG A 30 -22.04 7.71 0.15
N MET A 31 -21.38 7.31 1.24
CA MET A 31 -21.78 6.14 2.01
C MET A 31 -23.06 6.39 2.81
N PRO A 32 -23.86 5.33 3.07
CA PRO A 32 -24.88 5.38 4.09
C PRO A 32 -24.29 5.69 5.48
N ARG A 33 -25.05 6.35 6.35
CA ARG A 33 -24.58 6.84 7.65
C ARG A 33 -23.92 5.77 8.53
N HIS A 34 -24.46 4.55 8.55
CA HIS A 34 -23.89 3.45 9.34
C HIS A 34 -22.48 3.07 8.84
N MET A 35 -22.31 2.95 7.52
CA MET A 35 -21.04 2.60 6.90
C MET A 35 -20.00 3.72 7.07
N GLU A 36 -20.44 4.98 6.99
CA GLU A 36 -19.59 6.13 7.31
C GLU A 36 -19.08 6.10 8.76
N GLN A 37 -19.97 5.83 9.72
CA GLN A 37 -19.60 5.70 11.14
C GLN A 37 -18.61 4.56 11.37
N GLU A 38 -18.81 3.42 10.71
CA GLU A 38 -17.89 2.29 10.77
C GLU A 38 -16.52 2.62 10.18
N ALA A 39 -16.47 3.29 9.02
CA ALA A 39 -15.22 3.72 8.40
C ALA A 39 -14.42 4.64 9.35
N CYS A 40 -15.07 5.65 9.92
CA CYS A 40 -14.43 6.58 10.85
C CYS A 40 -14.01 5.90 12.17
N SER A 41 -14.85 5.03 12.73
CA SER A 41 -14.52 4.28 13.95
C SER A 41 -13.33 3.34 13.74
N LEU A 42 -13.31 2.64 12.61
CA LEU A 42 -12.22 1.73 12.25
C LEU A 42 -10.91 2.50 12.02
N ALA A 43 -10.96 3.65 11.34
CA ALA A 43 -9.81 4.54 11.18
C ALA A 43 -9.24 4.99 12.53
N ALA A 44 -10.11 5.46 13.42
CA ALA A 44 -9.71 5.93 14.75
C ALA A 44 -9.00 4.81 15.54
N LYS A 45 -9.54 3.58 15.53
CA LYS A 45 -8.90 2.40 16.14
C LYS A 45 -7.57 2.04 15.48
N SER A 46 -7.49 2.16 14.16
CA SER A 46 -6.30 1.80 13.37
C SER A 46 -5.14 2.75 13.65
N ILE A 47 -5.40 4.05 13.78
CA ILE A 47 -4.38 5.06 14.15
C ILE A 47 -3.76 4.75 15.54
N MET A 48 -4.54 4.18 16.46
CA MET A 48 -4.02 3.79 17.77
C MET A 48 -3.21 2.49 17.76
N THR A 49 -3.43 1.65 16.75
CA THR A 49 -2.87 0.28 16.67
C THR A 49 -1.62 0.24 15.80
N TYR A 50 -1.60 0.98 14.70
CA TYR A 50 -0.54 0.94 13.69
C TYR A 50 0.19 2.29 13.61
N HIS A 51 1.49 2.24 13.28
CA HIS A 51 2.33 3.43 13.18
C HIS A 51 2.60 3.86 11.73
N LEU A 52 2.51 2.94 10.77
CA LEU A 52 2.73 3.24 9.37
C LEU A 52 1.39 3.46 8.65
N GLU A 53 1.30 4.53 7.87
CA GLU A 53 0.10 4.89 7.09
C GLU A 53 -0.36 3.74 6.18
N HIS A 54 0.59 2.99 5.62
CA HIS A 54 0.29 1.84 4.77
C HIS A 54 -0.39 0.68 5.53
N ASP A 55 -0.04 0.46 6.80
CA ASP A 55 -0.65 -0.60 7.63
C ASP A 55 -2.07 -0.20 8.04
N ILE A 56 -2.26 1.08 8.36
CA ILE A 56 -3.57 1.66 8.63
C ILE A 56 -4.48 1.49 7.40
N ALA A 57 -4.02 1.91 6.23
CA ALA A 57 -4.77 1.78 4.99
C ALA A 57 -5.11 0.30 4.67
N ARG A 58 -4.14 -0.61 4.84
CA ARG A 58 -4.36 -2.05 4.66
C ARG A 58 -5.46 -2.56 5.58
N HIS A 59 -5.43 -2.19 6.86
CA HIS A 59 -6.42 -2.65 7.82
C HIS A 59 -7.84 -2.22 7.45
N LEU A 60 -8.03 -0.95 7.05
CA LEU A 60 -9.32 -0.45 6.58
C LEU A 60 -9.80 -1.19 5.34
N LYS A 61 -8.92 -1.32 4.33
CA LYS A 61 -9.22 -2.02 3.08
C LYS A 61 -9.69 -3.45 3.35
N MET A 62 -8.91 -4.22 4.12
CA MET A 62 -9.22 -5.63 4.38
C MET A 62 -10.51 -5.82 5.19
N ALA A 63 -10.80 -4.93 6.15
CA ALA A 63 -12.05 -4.98 6.90
C ALA A 63 -13.26 -4.70 6.00
N PHE A 64 -13.16 -3.69 5.13
CA PHE A 64 -14.25 -3.35 4.21
C PHE A 64 -14.42 -4.39 3.09
N ASP A 65 -13.34 -5.00 2.59
CA ASP A 65 -13.43 -6.15 1.68
C ASP A 65 -14.18 -7.31 2.32
N ARG A 66 -13.92 -7.58 3.60
CA ARG A 66 -14.56 -8.67 4.34
C ARG A 66 -16.05 -8.41 4.56
N GLU A 67 -16.40 -7.20 4.97
CA GLU A 67 -17.77 -6.86 5.36
C GLU A 67 -18.67 -6.54 4.15
N TYR A 68 -18.15 -5.78 3.19
CA TYR A 68 -18.93 -5.21 2.08
C TYR A 68 -18.54 -5.77 0.71
N GLY A 69 -17.70 -6.80 0.70
CA GLY A 69 -17.22 -7.48 -0.49
C GLY A 69 -16.13 -6.69 -1.24
N PRO A 70 -15.16 -7.39 -1.84
CA PRO A 70 -14.09 -6.75 -2.63
C PRO A 70 -14.63 -6.05 -3.89
N ASP A 71 -13.89 -5.15 -4.55
CA ASP A 71 -12.52 -4.70 -4.24
C ASP A 71 -12.52 -3.27 -3.68
N TRP A 72 -12.35 -3.12 -2.36
CA TRP A 72 -12.15 -1.82 -1.73
C TRP A 72 -10.71 -1.35 -1.89
N HIS A 73 -10.53 -0.03 -1.88
CA HIS A 73 -9.27 0.65 -1.94
C HIS A 73 -9.22 1.70 -0.82
N CYS A 74 -8.08 1.80 -0.15
CA CYS A 74 -7.87 2.79 0.90
C CYS A 74 -6.56 3.53 0.68
N ILE A 75 -6.62 4.86 0.78
CA ILE A 75 -5.45 5.75 0.83
C ILE A 75 -5.44 6.43 2.20
N CYS A 76 -4.28 6.45 2.84
CA CYS A 76 -4.04 7.09 4.12
C CYS A 76 -2.78 7.94 3.99
N GLY A 77 -2.83 9.20 4.41
CA GLY A 77 -1.64 10.06 4.40
C GLY A 77 -1.94 11.51 4.78
N LYS A 78 -0.89 12.27 5.08
CA LYS A 78 -1.02 13.71 5.43
C LYS A 78 -1.35 14.60 4.23
N HIS A 79 -0.71 14.31 3.09
CA HIS A 79 -0.83 15.11 1.88
C HIS A 79 -0.93 14.21 0.66
N PHE A 80 -2.08 14.24 -0.02
CA PHE A 80 -2.26 13.60 -1.32
C PHE A 80 -3.35 14.32 -2.11
N GLY A 81 -3.19 14.31 -3.43
CA GLY A 81 -4.25 14.64 -4.38
C GLY A 81 -4.74 13.36 -5.05
N SER A 82 -6.03 13.30 -5.36
CA SER A 82 -6.65 12.12 -5.97
C SER A 82 -7.75 12.53 -6.93
N PHE A 83 -7.85 11.82 -8.05
CA PHE A 83 -8.96 11.89 -8.98
C PHE A 83 -9.40 10.46 -9.28
N VAL A 84 -10.48 10.01 -8.65
CA VAL A 84 -10.93 8.61 -8.70
C VAL A 84 -12.38 8.52 -9.11
N THR A 85 -12.71 7.47 -9.87
CA THR A 85 -14.08 7.06 -10.15
C THR A 85 -14.42 5.91 -9.20
N PHE A 86 -15.59 5.96 -8.57
CA PHE A 86 -16.02 4.99 -7.57
C PHE A 86 -17.44 4.49 -7.85
N GLU A 87 -17.78 3.34 -7.28
CA GLU A 87 -19.14 2.80 -7.34
C GLU A 87 -20.11 3.66 -6.51
N PRO A 88 -21.41 3.71 -6.87
CA PRO A 88 -22.41 4.35 -6.03
C PRO A 88 -22.35 3.87 -4.58
N ASP A 89 -22.63 4.79 -3.67
CA ASP A 89 -22.70 4.57 -2.22
C ASP A 89 -21.44 4.02 -1.54
N SER A 90 -20.30 4.03 -2.24
CA SER A 90 -19.08 3.34 -1.83
C SER A 90 -17.86 4.25 -1.80
N PHE A 91 -18.03 5.49 -1.30
CA PHE A 91 -16.96 6.49 -1.23
C PHE A 91 -17.04 7.34 0.03
N ILE A 92 -15.90 7.53 0.70
CA ILE A 92 -15.73 8.50 1.78
C ILE A 92 -14.32 9.11 1.76
N TYR A 93 -14.25 10.40 2.08
CA TYR A 93 -13.06 11.17 2.34
C TYR A 93 -13.22 11.99 3.64
N PHE A 94 -12.33 11.76 4.58
CA PHE A 94 -12.37 12.39 5.89
C PHE A 94 -10.97 12.57 6.49
N ARG A 95 -10.86 13.40 7.52
CA ARG A 95 -9.62 13.62 8.27
C ARG A 95 -9.79 13.27 9.74
N ILE A 96 -8.75 12.68 10.33
CA ILE A 96 -8.60 12.57 11.78
C ILE A 96 -7.28 13.26 12.15
N GLY A 97 -7.38 14.42 12.82
CA GLY A 97 -6.22 15.27 13.06
C GLY A 97 -5.55 15.69 11.75
N THR A 98 -4.29 15.32 11.57
CA THR A 98 -3.50 15.65 10.36
C THR A 98 -3.52 14.57 9.28
N ILE A 99 -4.13 13.41 9.55
CA ILE A 99 -4.14 12.28 8.63
C ILE A 99 -5.47 12.29 7.86
N ALA A 100 -5.38 12.27 6.53
CA ALA A 100 -6.52 12.12 5.64
C ALA A 100 -6.70 10.66 5.21
N PHE A 101 -7.95 10.28 5.04
CA PHE A 101 -8.41 8.95 4.64
C PHE A 101 -9.29 9.09 3.41
N MET A 102 -9.02 8.28 2.39
CA MET A 102 -9.92 8.08 1.26
C MET A 102 -10.18 6.59 1.11
N LEU A 103 -11.42 6.16 1.32
CA LEU A 103 -11.84 4.77 1.25
C LEU A 103 -12.96 4.67 0.20
N PHE A 104 -12.75 3.82 -0.81
CA PHE A 104 -13.66 3.74 -1.93
C PHE A 104 -13.63 2.38 -2.61
N LYS A 105 -14.73 2.03 -3.29
CA LYS A 105 -14.83 0.85 -4.13
C LYS A 105 -14.87 1.26 -5.61
N THR A 106 -14.26 0.46 -6.48
CA THR A 106 -14.32 0.69 -7.94
C THR A 106 -14.99 -0.47 -8.64
N SER A 107 -15.79 -0.17 -9.67
CA SER A 107 -16.28 -1.20 -10.57
C SER A 107 -15.14 -1.61 -11.48
N LEU A 108 -14.72 -2.87 -11.39
CA LEU A 108 -13.99 -3.48 -12.48
C LEU A 108 -14.94 -3.59 -13.67
N GLN A 109 -14.88 -2.63 -14.60
CA GLN A 109 -15.17 -2.99 -15.98
C GLN A 109 -14.07 -3.94 -16.42
N ARG A 110 -14.25 -5.24 -16.18
CA ARG A 110 -13.52 -6.26 -16.92
C ARG A 110 -13.92 -6.08 -18.37
N LEU A 111 -13.15 -5.26 -19.10
CA LEU A 111 -13.24 -5.26 -20.55
C LEU A 111 -12.72 -6.62 -21.01
N PRO A 112 -13.50 -7.43 -21.74
CA PRO A 112 -13.10 -8.76 -22.20
C PRO A 112 -12.03 -8.74 -23.31
N ILE A 113 -11.12 -7.76 -23.30
CA ILE A 113 -10.24 -7.46 -24.44
C ILE A 113 -8.99 -8.35 -24.47
N MET A 114 -8.57 -8.96 -23.36
CA MET A 114 -7.24 -9.62 -23.30
C MET A 114 -7.25 -11.14 -23.21
N GLU A 115 -8.36 -11.81 -22.89
CA GLU A 115 -8.32 -13.26 -22.72
C GLU A 115 -8.11 -14.01 -24.05
N LYS A 116 -8.64 -13.48 -25.16
CA LYS A 116 -8.52 -14.12 -26.49
C LYS A 116 -7.18 -13.89 -27.21
N HIS A 117 -6.41 -12.87 -26.83
CA HIS A 117 -5.14 -12.57 -27.51
C HIS A 117 -3.92 -13.25 -26.88
N LEU A 118 -3.96 -13.55 -25.57
CA LEU A 118 -2.84 -14.23 -24.89
C LEU A 118 -2.69 -15.71 -25.28
N GLU A 119 -3.75 -16.37 -25.77
CA GLU A 119 -3.67 -17.76 -26.26
C GLU A 119 -2.71 -17.94 -27.45
N ASN A 120 -2.38 -16.85 -28.16
CA ASN A 120 -1.46 -16.85 -29.31
C ASN A 120 -0.06 -16.30 -28.98
N VAL A 121 0.23 -15.98 -27.72
CA VAL A 121 1.53 -15.41 -27.32
C VAL A 121 2.40 -16.49 -26.69
N LYS A 122 3.34 -17.05 -27.47
CA LYS A 122 4.42 -17.88 -26.93
C LYS A 122 5.50 -16.98 -26.31
N LEU A 123 5.53 -16.91 -24.99
CA LEU A 123 6.66 -16.32 -24.26
C LEU A 123 7.81 -17.33 -24.20
N THR A 124 8.95 -17.00 -24.78
CA THR A 124 10.20 -17.72 -24.57
C THR A 124 11.07 -16.94 -23.58
N PRO A 125 11.56 -17.58 -22.50
CA PRO A 125 12.50 -16.94 -21.59
C PRO A 125 13.79 -16.58 -22.34
N LYS A 126 14.16 -15.30 -22.38
CA LYS A 126 15.50 -14.89 -22.79
C LYS A 126 16.39 -14.89 -21.56
N THR A 127 17.33 -15.83 -21.48
CA THR A 127 18.41 -15.78 -20.49
C THR A 127 19.18 -14.48 -20.69
N ILE A 128 19.18 -13.62 -19.68
CA ILE A 128 20.07 -12.46 -19.65
C ILE A 128 21.47 -13.02 -19.49
N LEU A 129 22.25 -13.05 -20.57
CA LEU A 129 23.67 -13.38 -20.49
C LEU A 129 24.32 -12.32 -19.58
N GLY A 130 24.66 -12.72 -18.36
CA GLY A 130 25.49 -11.93 -17.48
C GLY A 130 26.78 -11.59 -18.22
N ARG A 131 27.12 -10.29 -18.29
CA ARG A 131 28.45 -9.84 -18.71
C ARG A 131 29.46 -10.40 -17.70
N SER A 132 29.98 -11.59 -17.99
CA SER A 132 31.19 -12.10 -17.34
C SER A 132 32.31 -11.12 -17.66
N ARG A 133 32.93 -10.59 -16.61
CA ARG A 133 34.05 -9.65 -16.67
C ARG A 133 35.24 -10.46 -17.21
N LEU A 134 35.62 -10.25 -18.48
CA LEU A 134 36.85 -10.80 -19.03
C LEU A 134 38.02 -10.22 -18.22
N MET A 135 38.68 -11.07 -17.43
CA MET A 135 40.04 -10.80 -17.00
C MET A 135 40.96 -11.11 -18.17
N THR A 136 41.58 -10.08 -18.73
CA THR A 136 42.72 -10.25 -19.63
C THR A 136 43.95 -10.62 -18.81
N PRO A 137 44.69 -11.68 -19.14
CA PRO A 137 45.96 -11.96 -18.48
C PRO A 137 46.96 -10.84 -18.82
N LYS A 138 47.63 -10.29 -17.81
CA LYS A 138 48.84 -9.49 -18.01
C LYS A 138 49.91 -10.39 -18.63
N SER A 139 50.40 -10.00 -19.80
CA SER A 139 51.72 -10.38 -20.30
C SER A 139 52.74 -9.38 -19.76
N GLU A 140 53.85 -9.87 -19.23
CA GLU A 140 55.22 -9.39 -19.43
C GLU A 140 56.11 -10.15 -18.43
N ASP A 141 56.71 -11.21 -18.97
CA ASP A 141 58.15 -11.48 -18.92
C ASP A 141 58.92 -10.96 -17.71
N ASP A 142 59.37 -11.90 -16.87
CA ASP A 142 60.74 -11.89 -16.37
C ASP A 142 61.20 -13.35 -16.27
N GLU A 143 62.17 -13.69 -17.13
CA GLU A 143 63.00 -14.87 -17.02
C GLU A 143 63.69 -14.86 -15.64
N GLU A 144 63.76 -16.00 -14.94
CA GLU A 144 65.09 -16.50 -14.60
C GLU A 144 65.04 -18.00 -14.34
N SER A 145 65.89 -18.69 -15.09
CA SER A 145 66.25 -20.08 -14.89
C SER A 145 66.91 -20.26 -13.52
N THR A 146 66.61 -21.37 -12.84
CA THR A 146 67.60 -21.93 -11.93
C THR A 146 67.43 -23.45 -11.90
N SER A 147 68.38 -24.11 -12.55
CA SER A 147 68.64 -25.53 -12.40
C SER A 147 68.95 -25.87 -10.94
N ALA A 148 68.30 -26.93 -10.48
CA ALA A 148 68.55 -27.81 -9.35
C ALA A 148 69.79 -27.55 -8.47
N SER A 149 69.57 -27.53 -7.15
CA SER A 149 70.36 -28.38 -6.26
C SER A 149 69.55 -28.82 -5.04
N ASP A 150 69.79 -30.08 -4.69
CA ASP A 150 69.22 -30.91 -3.63
C ASP A 150 69.42 -30.38 -2.20
N VAL A 151 68.42 -30.69 -1.38
CA VAL A 151 68.45 -31.35 -0.05
C VAL A 151 69.41 -30.84 1.04
N SER A 152 68.77 -30.68 2.22
CA SER A 152 69.25 -30.62 3.61
C SER A 152 69.79 -29.30 4.17
#